data_AF-A0A1E8VUY2-F1
#
_entry.id   AF-A0A1E8VUY2-F1
#
_cell.length_a   1.000
_cell.length_b   1.000
_cell.length_c   1.000
_cell.angle_alpha   90.00
_cell.angle_beta   90.00
_cell.angle_gamma   90.00
#
_symmetry.space_group_name_H-M   'P 1'
#
loop_
_entity.id
_entity.type
_entity.pdbx_description
1 polymer ?
#
loop_
_entity_poly.entity_id
_entity_poly.type
_entity_poly.pdbx_seq_one_letter_code
_entity_poly.pdbx_strand_id
1 'polypeptide(L)'
;MQVDSLVHIPAAGGYGSVMGLGEDGSVEVELIDPGADDFSLRLPLANVGELEHARDADLEALARSLALLHLRVSRALDLDRSFDLYVGRTEDAALDLWFGGGRRRPRRLRTLSAAEGEALASTLAKLALDAWRHGGPREDTRTLDGWGWSCEVIGGGRGASGFGRQRPFEGMEGLCDVLMRLGAPIGWEDDAPGAVPRAL
;
A
#
# COMPACT_ATOMS: atom_id res chain seq x y z
N MET A 1 18.00 -4.46 7.90
CA MET A 1 17.18 -3.29 7.59
C MET A 1 17.94 -2.39 6.65
N GLN A 2 17.28 -1.95 5.59
CA GLN A 2 17.81 -1.05 4.56
C GLN A 2 16.70 -0.04 4.19
N VAL A 3 17.05 0.97 3.38
CA VAL A 3 16.04 1.82 2.74
C VAL A 3 15.03 0.91 2.04
N ASP A 4 13.78 1.35 2.07
CA ASP A 4 12.59 0.68 1.61
C ASP A 4 12.11 -0.50 2.47
N SER A 5 12.90 -1.12 3.34
CA SER A 5 12.44 -2.23 4.19
C SER A 5 11.09 -1.94 4.87
N LEU A 6 10.13 -2.88 4.77
CA LEU A 6 8.89 -2.78 5.53
C LEU A 6 9.15 -3.09 7.00
N VAL A 7 8.53 -2.31 7.88
CA VAL A 7 8.78 -2.38 9.31
C VAL A 7 7.48 -2.32 10.11
N HIS A 8 7.51 -2.96 11.27
CA HIS A 8 6.54 -2.77 12.34
C HIS A 8 7.10 -1.80 13.39
N ILE A 9 6.26 -0.88 13.85
CA ILE A 9 6.58 0.15 14.84
C ILE A 9 5.74 -0.13 16.10
N PRO A 10 6.26 -0.91 17.07
CA PRO A 10 5.47 -1.35 18.21
C PRO A 10 4.86 -0.21 19.03
N ALA A 11 5.57 0.91 19.18
CA ALA A 11 5.10 2.06 19.95
C ALA A 11 3.87 2.74 19.34
N ALA A 12 3.72 2.67 18.02
CA ALA A 12 2.57 3.21 17.28
C ALA A 12 1.52 2.13 16.96
N GLY A 13 1.83 0.84 17.20
CA GLY A 13 1.02 -0.28 16.73
C GLY A 13 0.87 -0.34 15.20
N GLY A 14 1.75 0.37 14.48
CA GLY A 14 1.61 0.65 13.06
C GLY A 14 2.72 0.04 12.21
N TYR A 15 2.64 0.30 10.91
CA TYR A 15 3.60 -0.17 9.92
C TYR A 15 4.19 1.00 9.15
N GLY A 16 5.35 0.78 8.52
CA GLY A 16 6.00 1.79 7.73
C GLY A 16 7.01 1.22 6.73
N SER A 17 7.58 2.11 5.93
CA SER A 17 8.71 1.83 5.05
C SER A 17 9.90 2.71 5.43
N VAL A 18 11.10 2.14 5.44
CA VAL A 18 12.33 2.87 5.81
C VAL A 18 12.71 3.87 4.72
N MET A 19 12.77 5.15 5.06
CA MET A 19 13.22 6.21 4.16
C MET A 19 14.73 6.44 4.23
N GLY A 20 15.35 6.18 5.39
CA GLY A 20 16.76 6.43 5.61
C GLY A 20 17.27 5.91 6.94
N LEU A 21 18.58 5.67 7.01
CA LEU A 21 19.29 5.31 8.23
C LEU A 21 20.24 6.45 8.61
N GLY A 22 20.11 6.94 9.84
CA GLY A 22 20.99 7.96 10.40
C GLY A 22 22.29 7.37 10.95
N GLU A 23 23.37 8.13 10.89
CA GLU A 23 24.67 7.75 11.45
C GLU A 23 24.65 7.66 12.99
N ASP A 24 23.64 8.26 13.63
CA ASP A 24 23.38 8.24 15.07
C ASP A 24 22.61 7.00 15.54
N GLY A 25 22.36 6.03 14.65
CA GLY A 25 21.56 4.84 14.94
C GLY A 25 20.06 5.11 14.94
N SER A 26 19.62 6.24 14.38
CA SER A 26 18.21 6.50 14.08
C SER A 26 17.79 5.91 12.74
N VAL A 27 16.49 5.69 12.57
CA VAL A 27 15.85 5.31 11.32
C VAL A 27 14.71 6.28 11.06
N GLU A 28 14.61 6.73 9.83
CA GLU A 28 13.48 7.50 9.34
C GLU A 28 12.52 6.57 8.61
N VAL A 29 11.25 6.61 9.00
CA VAL A 29 10.21 5.69 8.52
C VAL A 29 9.02 6.48 8.01
N GLU A 30 8.59 6.27 6.77
CA GLU A 30 7.29 6.72 6.27
C GLU A 30 6.19 5.84 6.88
N LEU A 31 5.22 6.45 7.54
CA LEU A 31 4.11 5.72 8.16
C LEU A 31 3.11 5.29 7.09
N ILE A 32 2.74 4.01 7.13
CA ILE A 32 1.64 3.47 6.32
C ILE A 32 0.42 3.40 7.22
N ASP A 33 -0.17 4.57 7.49
CA ASP A 33 -1.34 4.72 8.35
C ASP A 33 -2.27 5.80 7.78
N PRO A 34 -3.53 5.47 7.40
CA PRO A 34 -4.48 6.47 6.91
C PRO A 34 -4.85 7.53 7.96
N GLY A 35 -4.64 7.23 9.24
CA GLY A 35 -4.93 8.06 10.39
C GLY A 35 -3.74 8.89 10.91
N ALA A 36 -2.53 8.73 10.38
CA ALA A 36 -1.39 9.50 10.87
C ALA A 36 -1.49 10.99 10.49
N ASP A 37 -1.14 11.86 11.44
CA ASP A 37 -1.00 13.31 11.19
C ASP A 37 0.39 13.65 10.62
N ASP A 38 1.41 12.88 11.00
CA ASP A 38 2.78 12.97 10.48
C ASP A 38 3.04 11.87 9.45
N PHE A 39 3.65 12.23 8.32
CA PHE A 39 3.94 11.29 7.24
C PHE A 39 5.19 10.44 7.51
N SER A 40 6.12 10.92 8.35
CA SER A 40 7.31 10.17 8.73
C SER A 40 7.69 10.38 10.19
N LEU A 41 8.34 9.38 10.77
CA LEU A 41 8.90 9.42 12.11
C LEU A 41 10.40 9.13 12.06
N ARG A 42 11.16 9.83 12.91
CA ARG A 42 12.54 9.46 13.22
C ARG A 42 12.59 8.78 14.57
N LEU A 43 13.04 7.52 14.59
CA LEU A 43 13.01 6.65 15.76
C LEU A 43 14.39 6.02 15.97
N PRO A 44 14.74 5.60 17.21
CA PRO A 44 15.88 4.73 17.42
C PRO A 44 15.69 3.40 16.67
N LEU A 45 16.73 2.90 15.99
CA LEU A 45 16.66 1.64 15.23
C LEU A 45 16.17 0.45 16.08
N ALA A 46 16.52 0.42 17.36
CA ALA A 46 16.10 -0.62 18.30
C ALA A 46 14.57 -0.69 18.54
N ASN A 47 13.83 0.37 18.18
CA ASN A 47 12.38 0.46 18.34
C ASN A 47 11.61 0.07 17.08
N VAL A 48 12.29 -0.43 16.04
CA VAL A 48 11.69 -0.75 14.75
C VAL A 48 12.02 -2.20 14.40
N GLY A 49 10.99 -3.01 14.15
CA GLY A 49 11.12 -4.41 13.77
C GLY A 49 11.00 -4.55 12.25
N GLU A 50 12.05 -5.00 11.57
CA GLU A 50 11.97 -5.34 10.15
C GLU A 50 11.07 -6.55 9.93
N LEU A 51 10.16 -6.44 8.96
CA LEU A 51 9.29 -7.54 8.58
C LEU A 51 10.03 -8.53 7.69
N GLU A 52 9.72 -9.81 7.84
CA GLU A 52 10.21 -10.83 6.92
C GLU A 52 9.65 -10.60 5.52
N HIS A 53 10.49 -10.70 4.49
CA HIS A 53 10.00 -10.59 3.11
C HIS A 53 9.22 -11.85 2.70
N ALA A 54 7.97 -11.67 2.28
CA ALA A 54 7.13 -12.74 1.73
C ALA A 54 7.51 -13.04 0.28
N ARG A 55 7.83 -14.30 -0.02
CA ARG A 55 8.03 -14.79 -1.39
C ARG A 55 6.69 -15.22 -1.98
N ASP A 56 6.66 -15.57 -3.27
CA ASP A 56 5.44 -16.04 -3.96
C ASP A 56 4.72 -17.16 -3.21
N ALA A 57 5.46 -18.12 -2.66
CA ALA A 57 4.92 -19.23 -1.88
C ALA A 57 4.26 -18.81 -0.55
N ASP A 58 4.58 -17.61 -0.05
CA ASP A 58 4.08 -17.09 1.22
C ASP A 58 2.84 -16.19 1.04
N LEU A 59 2.52 -15.76 -0.20
CA LEU A 59 1.48 -14.76 -0.46
C LEU A 59 0.10 -15.20 0.00
N GLU A 60 -0.24 -16.50 -0.11
CA GLU A 60 -1.50 -17.02 0.39
C GLU A 60 -1.61 -16.89 1.92
N ALA A 61 -0.53 -17.19 2.65
CA ALA A 61 -0.49 -17.07 4.10
C ALA A 61 -0.47 -15.60 4.54
N LEU A 62 0.28 -14.75 3.83
CA LEU A 62 0.29 -13.30 4.02
C LEU A 62 -1.12 -12.73 3.87
N ALA A 63 -1.82 -13.07 2.78
CA ALA A 63 -3.16 -12.58 2.49
C ALA A 63 -4.20 -13.02 3.54
N ARG A 64 -4.12 -14.26 4.05
CA ARG A 64 -4.99 -14.74 5.13
C ARG A 64 -4.74 -14.03 6.46
N SER A 65 -3.51 -13.59 6.69
CA SER A 65 -3.08 -12.88 7.90
C SER A 65 -3.03 -11.36 7.71
N LEU A 66 -3.69 -10.83 6.66
CA LEU A 66 -3.65 -9.42 6.27
C LEU A 66 -3.91 -8.50 7.46
N ALA A 67 -2.89 -7.73 7.82
CA ALA A 67 -2.95 -6.62 8.78
C ALA A 67 -3.13 -5.29 8.05
N LEU A 68 -2.49 -5.14 6.89
CA LEU A 68 -2.53 -3.90 6.12
C LEU A 68 -2.32 -4.17 4.62
N LEU A 69 -3.15 -3.56 3.80
CA LEU A 69 -2.91 -3.29 2.39
C LEU A 69 -2.81 -1.78 2.22
N HIS A 70 -1.80 -1.28 1.53
CA HIS A 70 -1.73 0.09 1.01
C HIS A 70 -1.50 0.02 -0.49
N LEU A 71 -2.27 0.80 -1.24
CA LEU A 71 -2.10 1.01 -2.66
C LEU A 71 -2.13 2.51 -2.92
N ARG A 72 -0.99 3.05 -3.35
CA ARG A 72 -0.85 4.44 -3.79
C ARG A 72 -0.75 4.48 -5.30
N VAL A 73 -1.50 5.38 -5.93
CA VAL A 73 -1.41 5.68 -7.36
C VAL A 73 -1.24 7.18 -7.54
N SER A 74 -0.16 7.57 -8.22
CA SER A 74 0.19 8.96 -8.47
C SER A 74 0.07 9.25 -9.97
N ARG A 75 -0.78 10.20 -10.33
CA ARG A 75 -1.02 10.68 -11.70
C ARG A 75 -0.43 12.08 -11.81
N ALA A 76 0.80 12.18 -12.34
CA ALA A 76 1.71 13.32 -12.22
C ALA A 76 1.03 14.71 -12.10
N LEU A 77 0.50 15.26 -13.19
CA LEU A 77 -0.24 16.54 -13.16
C LEU A 77 -1.74 16.37 -12.88
N ASP A 78 -2.30 15.19 -13.12
CA ASP A 78 -3.72 14.88 -12.91
C ASP A 78 -3.97 14.39 -11.47
N LEU A 79 -3.70 15.28 -10.51
CA LEU A 79 -3.79 14.96 -9.09
C LEU A 79 -5.18 14.45 -8.68
N ASP A 80 -6.25 14.90 -9.34
CA ASP A 80 -7.61 14.45 -9.03
C ASP A 80 -7.85 12.97 -9.34
N ARG A 81 -7.00 12.36 -10.18
CA ARG A 81 -6.98 10.92 -10.42
C ARG A 81 -5.96 10.15 -9.57
N SER A 82 -5.12 10.84 -8.81
CA SER A 82 -4.23 10.18 -7.83
C SER A 82 -5.05 9.68 -6.64
N PHE A 83 -4.58 8.64 -5.95
CA PHE A 83 -5.21 8.19 -4.71
C PHE A 83 -4.26 7.43 -3.78
N ASP A 84 -4.66 7.39 -2.53
CA ASP A 84 -4.18 6.46 -1.52
C ASP A 84 -5.36 5.62 -1.02
N LEU A 85 -5.19 4.30 -1.03
CA LEU A 85 -6.19 3.34 -0.58
C LEU A 85 -5.56 2.42 0.47
N TYR A 86 -6.30 2.19 1.56
CA TYR A 86 -5.87 1.29 2.62
C TYR A 86 -6.95 0.27 2.95
N VAL A 87 -6.54 -0.96 3.25
CA VAL A 87 -7.38 -1.92 3.96
C VAL A 87 -6.62 -2.36 5.20
N GLY A 88 -7.04 -1.88 6.36
CA GLY A 88 -6.35 -2.11 7.64
C GLY A 88 -7.18 -2.98 8.58
N ARG A 89 -6.51 -3.87 9.31
CA ARG A 89 -7.15 -4.68 10.36
C ARG A 89 -7.34 -3.86 11.63
N THR A 90 -8.56 -3.87 12.15
CA THR A 90 -8.92 -3.22 13.42
C THR A 90 -8.55 -4.12 14.60
N GLU A 91 -8.64 -3.57 15.82
CA GLU A 91 -8.47 -4.33 17.06
C GLU A 91 -9.45 -5.53 17.15
N ASP A 92 -10.69 -5.34 16.69
CA ASP A 92 -11.71 -6.40 16.60
C ASP A 92 -11.51 -7.39 15.44
N ALA A 93 -10.33 -7.38 14.80
CA ALA A 93 -9.95 -8.21 13.65
C ALA A 93 -10.80 -8.02 12.37
N ALA A 94 -11.69 -7.03 12.32
CA ALA A 94 -12.36 -6.62 11.09
C ALA A 94 -11.41 -5.85 10.16
N LEU A 95 -11.74 -5.73 8.88
CA LEU A 95 -10.98 -4.93 7.92
C LEU A 95 -11.74 -3.66 7.59
N ASP A 96 -11.11 -2.50 7.76
CA ASP A 96 -11.67 -1.21 7.34
C ASP A 96 -11.04 -0.77 6.01
N LEU A 97 -11.89 -0.36 5.07
CA LEU A 97 -11.48 0.25 3.79
C LEU A 97 -11.42 1.77 3.95
N TRP A 98 -10.28 2.35 3.61
CA TRP A 98 -10.01 3.78 3.63
C TRP A 98 -9.60 4.27 2.25
N PHE A 99 -9.95 5.51 1.93
CA PHE A 99 -9.63 6.11 0.65
C PHE A 99 -9.39 7.62 0.75
N GLY A 100 -8.34 8.09 0.09
CA GLY A 100 -8.04 9.50 -0.16
C GLY A 100 -7.82 9.73 -1.65
N GLY A 101 -8.57 10.67 -2.24
CA GLY A 101 -8.41 11.06 -3.64
C GLY A 101 -7.64 12.38 -3.77
N GLY A 102 -6.66 12.42 -4.67
CA GLY A 102 -5.75 13.55 -4.87
C GLY A 102 -5.02 13.95 -3.60
N ARG A 103 -5.23 15.20 -3.15
CA ARG A 103 -4.58 15.73 -1.94
C ARG A 103 -5.40 15.54 -0.66
N ARG A 104 -6.52 14.81 -0.73
CA ARG A 104 -7.41 14.64 0.41
C ARG A 104 -6.86 13.58 1.34
N ARG A 105 -6.90 13.84 2.65
CA ARG A 105 -6.58 12.83 3.65
C ARG A 105 -7.49 11.61 3.46
N PRO A 106 -6.95 10.39 3.56
CA PRO A 106 -7.76 9.18 3.57
C PRO A 106 -8.85 9.26 4.63
N ARG A 107 -10.07 8.84 4.26
CA ARG A 107 -11.18 8.68 5.19
C ARG A 107 -11.69 7.25 5.14
N ARG A 108 -12.20 6.76 6.27
CA ARG A 108 -12.85 5.46 6.31
C ARG A 108 -14.10 5.51 5.44
N LEU A 109 -14.18 4.58 4.49
CA LEU A 109 -15.37 4.37 3.68
C LEU A 109 -16.34 3.44 4.41
N ARG A 110 -15.84 2.29 4.86
CA ARG A 110 -16.65 1.26 5.54
C ARG A 110 -15.78 0.15 6.14
N THR A 111 -16.42 -0.67 6.97
CA THR A 111 -15.92 -1.97 7.41
C THR A 111 -16.35 -3.05 6.42
N LEU A 112 -15.44 -3.98 6.12
CA LEU A 112 -15.66 -5.15 5.29
C LEU A 112 -16.24 -6.30 6.13
N SER A 113 -17.17 -7.04 5.55
CA SER A 113 -17.62 -8.32 6.07
C SER A 113 -16.52 -9.39 5.92
N ALA A 114 -16.67 -10.51 6.64
CA ALA A 114 -15.73 -11.63 6.53
C ALA A 114 -15.60 -12.17 5.10
N ALA A 115 -16.72 -12.29 4.37
CA ALA A 115 -16.73 -12.76 2.98
C ALA A 115 -16.04 -11.77 2.02
N GLU A 116 -16.22 -10.46 2.24
CA GLU A 116 -15.50 -9.42 1.49
C GLU A 116 -13.98 -9.45 1.79
N GLY A 117 -13.60 -9.69 3.05
CA GLY A 117 -12.21 -9.89 3.45
C GLY A 117 -11.57 -11.13 2.81
N GLU A 118 -12.31 -12.24 2.74
CA GLU A 118 -11.85 -13.48 2.08
C GLU A 118 -11.70 -13.30 0.56
N ALA A 119 -12.62 -12.56 -0.07
CA ALA A 119 -12.53 -12.21 -1.49
C ALA A 119 -11.28 -11.36 -1.77
N LEU A 120 -11.00 -10.36 -0.92
CA LEU A 120 -9.78 -9.56 -1.01
C LEU A 120 -8.53 -10.44 -0.84
N ALA A 121 -8.48 -11.28 0.20
CA ALA A 121 -7.34 -12.16 0.46
C ALA A 121 -7.08 -13.12 -0.72
N SER A 122 -8.13 -13.65 -1.34
CA SER A 122 -8.00 -14.52 -2.52
C SER A 122 -7.40 -13.82 -3.73
N THR A 123 -7.59 -12.51 -3.86
CA THR A 123 -6.97 -11.69 -4.91
C THR A 123 -5.52 -11.34 -4.55
N LEU A 124 -5.27 -10.98 -3.29
CA LEU A 124 -3.91 -10.69 -2.80
C LEU A 124 -2.96 -11.89 -2.95
N ALA A 125 -3.46 -13.11 -2.76
CA ALA A 125 -2.69 -14.34 -2.92
C ALA A 125 -2.19 -14.60 -4.35
N LYS A 126 -2.69 -13.85 -5.35
CA LYS A 126 -2.35 -14.01 -6.78
C LYS A 126 -1.49 -12.87 -7.33
N LEU A 127 -1.12 -11.91 -6.49
CA LEU A 127 -0.33 -10.77 -6.95
C LEU A 127 1.10 -11.22 -7.23
N ALA A 128 1.69 -10.77 -8.34
CA ALA A 128 3.15 -10.84 -8.49
C ALA A 128 3.75 -9.52 -7.99
N LEU A 129 3.97 -9.45 -6.67
CA LEU A 129 4.67 -8.36 -5.99
C LEU A 129 6.04 -8.87 -5.55
N ASP A 130 7.01 -8.88 -6.47
CA ASP A 130 8.42 -9.11 -6.13
C ASP A 130 8.90 -8.03 -5.16
N ALA A 131 9.59 -8.41 -4.08
CA ALA A 131 10.28 -7.43 -3.21
C ALA A 131 11.06 -6.43 -4.04
N TRP A 132 10.71 -5.15 -3.86
CA TRP A 132 11.62 -4.03 -4.12
C TRP A 132 12.27 -4.07 -5.51
N ARG A 133 11.53 -4.57 -6.50
CA ARG A 133 11.90 -4.44 -7.91
C ARG A 133 11.26 -3.20 -8.48
N HIS A 134 12.10 -2.37 -9.07
CA HIS A 134 11.71 -1.22 -9.87
C HIS A 134 10.80 -1.69 -11.03
N GLY A 135 9.48 -1.63 -10.85
CA GLY A 135 8.45 -2.06 -11.81
C GLY A 135 8.25 -1.09 -12.98
N GLY A 136 9.29 -0.38 -13.39
CA GLY A 136 9.22 0.66 -14.42
C GLY A 136 10.52 0.85 -15.20
N PRO A 137 10.52 1.62 -16.29
CA PRO A 137 11.75 2.05 -16.95
C PRO A 137 12.62 2.90 -16.01
N ARG A 138 13.94 2.63 -15.94
CA ARG A 138 14.93 3.45 -15.21
C ARG A 138 14.73 4.94 -15.52
N GLU A 139 14.73 5.77 -14.48
CA GLU A 139 14.80 7.25 -14.33
C GLU A 139 14.41 8.24 -15.47
N ASP A 140 14.49 7.88 -16.75
CA ASP A 140 14.49 8.77 -17.92
C ASP A 140 13.14 8.97 -18.63
N THR A 141 12.02 8.58 -18.01
CA THR A 141 10.68 8.80 -18.59
C THR A 141 9.72 9.43 -17.59
N ARG A 142 10.18 10.49 -16.91
CA ARG A 142 9.28 11.39 -16.17
C ARG A 142 8.47 12.19 -17.20
N THR A 143 7.37 11.63 -17.65
CA THR A 143 6.40 12.33 -18.49
C THR A 143 5.39 13.07 -17.61
N LEU A 144 4.95 14.25 -18.06
CA LEU A 144 3.93 15.04 -17.35
C LEU A 144 2.56 14.34 -17.32
N ASP A 145 2.32 13.45 -18.28
CA ASP A 145 1.11 12.62 -18.39
C ASP A 145 1.31 11.25 -17.72
N GLY A 146 2.40 11.09 -16.99
CA GLY A 146 2.80 9.81 -16.44
C GLY A 146 2.10 9.42 -15.16
N TRP A 147 2.08 8.11 -14.90
CA TRP A 147 1.59 7.58 -13.65
C TRP A 147 2.56 6.60 -13.00
N GLY A 148 2.45 6.49 -11.68
CA GLY A 148 3.20 5.54 -10.88
C GLY A 148 2.35 4.97 -9.76
N TRP A 149 2.88 3.94 -9.14
CA TRP A 149 2.20 3.25 -8.05
C TRP A 149 3.22 2.74 -7.04
N SER A 150 2.76 2.59 -5.80
CA SER A 150 3.37 1.72 -4.79
C SER A 150 2.28 0.85 -4.18
N CYS A 151 2.66 -0.34 -3.75
CA CYS A 151 1.75 -1.30 -3.15
C CYS A 151 2.47 -2.06 -2.05
N GLU A 152 1.86 -2.14 -0.89
CA GLU A 152 2.40 -2.75 0.32
C GLU A 152 1.34 -3.67 0.93
N VAL A 153 1.68 -4.95 1.12
CA VAL A 153 0.83 -5.97 1.72
C VAL A 153 1.54 -6.54 2.93
N ILE A 154 0.94 -6.42 4.11
CA ILE A 154 1.55 -6.78 5.39
C ILE A 154 0.60 -7.70 6.18
N GLY A 155 1.16 -8.75 6.78
CA GLY A 155 0.41 -9.71 7.56
C GLY A 155 1.30 -10.76 8.22
N GLY A 156 0.94 -11.21 9.42
CA GLY A 156 1.62 -12.35 10.07
C GLY A 156 3.14 -12.20 10.26
N GLY A 157 3.63 -10.97 10.46
CA GLY A 157 5.07 -10.68 10.61
C GLY A 157 5.84 -10.59 9.29
N ARG A 158 5.14 -10.67 8.15
CA ARG A 158 5.71 -10.62 6.80
C ARG A 158 5.20 -9.42 6.01
N GLY A 159 5.92 -9.08 4.95
CA GLY A 159 5.54 -8.06 3.99
C GLY A 159 5.93 -8.38 2.56
N ALA A 160 5.07 -8.00 1.62
CA ALA A 160 5.35 -7.92 0.19
C ALA A 160 5.11 -6.48 -0.26
N SER A 161 6.02 -5.91 -1.03
CA SER A 161 5.87 -4.56 -1.55
C SER A 161 6.59 -4.35 -2.86
N GLY A 162 6.08 -3.41 -3.65
CA GLY A 162 6.68 -3.00 -4.90
C GLY A 162 6.22 -1.61 -5.33
N PHE A 163 6.92 -1.04 -6.30
CA PHE A 163 6.54 0.23 -6.92
C PHE A 163 6.88 0.21 -8.40
N GLY A 164 6.19 1.02 -9.19
CA GLY A 164 6.37 1.06 -10.63
C GLY A 164 5.83 2.32 -11.26
N ARG A 165 6.04 2.42 -12.58
CA ARG A 165 5.60 3.55 -13.40
C ARG A 165 5.12 3.06 -14.76
N GLN A 166 4.05 3.66 -15.25
CA GLN A 166 3.43 3.43 -16.57
C GLN A 166 2.94 2.00 -16.86
N ARG A 167 3.25 1.03 -16.00
CA ARG A 167 2.89 -0.37 -16.16
C ARG A 167 2.36 -0.91 -14.85
N PRO A 168 1.19 -1.56 -14.85
CA PRO A 168 0.68 -2.23 -13.65
C PRO A 168 1.54 -3.45 -13.32
N PHE A 169 1.56 -3.83 -12.04
CA PHE A 169 2.06 -5.15 -11.65
C PHE A 169 1.03 -6.24 -11.99
N GLU A 170 1.48 -7.48 -12.09
CA GLU A 170 0.61 -8.62 -12.38
C GLU A 170 -0.42 -8.81 -11.25
N GLY A 171 -1.70 -8.80 -11.60
CA GLY A 171 -2.82 -8.88 -10.66
C GLY A 171 -3.36 -7.52 -10.18
N MET A 172 -2.74 -6.39 -10.54
CA MET A 172 -3.22 -5.06 -10.12
C MET A 172 -4.64 -4.75 -10.61
N GLU A 173 -4.97 -5.09 -11.86
CA GLU A 173 -6.31 -4.88 -12.41
C GLU A 173 -7.37 -5.68 -11.64
N GLY A 174 -7.09 -6.96 -11.36
CA GLY A 174 -7.96 -7.80 -10.54
C GLY A 174 -8.09 -7.31 -9.09
N LEU A 175 -7.03 -6.72 -8.53
CA LEU A 175 -7.09 -6.04 -7.23
C LEU A 175 -8.01 -4.81 -7.29
N CYS A 176 -7.84 -3.94 -8.29
CA CYS A 176 -8.70 -2.77 -8.49
C CYS A 176 -10.16 -3.19 -8.68
N ASP A 177 -10.44 -4.24 -9.44
CA ASP A 177 -11.78 -4.80 -9.61
C ASP A 177 -12.44 -5.19 -8.29
N VAL A 178 -11.71 -5.88 -7.43
CA VAL A 178 -12.23 -6.23 -6.10
C VAL A 178 -12.44 -4.96 -5.27
N LEU A 179 -11.48 -4.05 -5.23
CA LEU A 179 -11.59 -2.81 -4.47
C LEU A 179 -12.78 -1.94 -4.92
N MET A 180 -13.05 -1.85 -6.23
CA MET A 180 -14.23 -1.19 -6.79
C MET A 180 -15.53 -1.85 -6.29
N ARG A 181 -15.61 -3.18 -6.32
CA ARG A 181 -16.77 -3.92 -5.80
C ARG A 181 -16.96 -3.74 -4.29
N LEU A 182 -15.87 -3.55 -3.55
CA LEU A 182 -15.89 -3.22 -2.11
C LEU A 182 -16.30 -1.75 -1.84
N GLY A 183 -16.41 -0.92 -2.88
CA GLY A 183 -16.87 0.46 -2.80
C GLY A 183 -15.77 1.51 -2.83
N ALA A 184 -14.54 1.15 -3.22
CA ALA A 184 -13.49 2.14 -3.47
C ALA A 184 -13.86 3.00 -4.71
N PRO A 185 -13.80 4.34 -4.62
CA PRO A 185 -14.14 5.24 -5.73
C PRO A 185 -12.95 5.37 -6.70
N ILE A 186 -12.55 4.24 -7.28
CA ILE A 186 -11.50 4.13 -8.29
C ILE A 186 -12.08 3.55 -9.58
N GLY A 187 -11.37 3.72 -10.68
CA GLY A 187 -11.67 3.16 -12.00
C GLY A 187 -10.39 2.76 -12.71
N TRP A 188 -10.54 2.02 -13.81
CA TRP A 188 -9.45 1.64 -14.70
C TRP A 188 -9.66 2.28 -16.07
N GLU A 189 -8.76 3.17 -16.47
CA GLU A 189 -8.83 3.90 -17.75
C GLU A 189 -7.41 4.02 -18.33
N ASP A 190 -7.28 3.89 -19.66
CA ASP A 190 -6.00 4.03 -20.38
C ASP A 190 -4.85 3.20 -19.76
N ASP A 191 -5.13 1.93 -19.45
CA ASP A 191 -4.19 0.98 -18.81
C ASP A 191 -3.64 1.46 -17.45
N ALA A 192 -4.37 2.35 -16.76
CA ALA A 192 -3.99 2.88 -15.47
C ALA A 192 -5.20 2.95 -14.51
N PRO A 193 -5.00 2.58 -13.24
CA PRO A 193 -5.99 2.91 -12.22
C PRO A 193 -5.98 4.42 -11.93
N GLY A 194 -7.13 4.93 -11.52
CA GLY A 194 -7.25 6.31 -11.04
C GLY A 194 -8.47 6.48 -10.15
N ALA A 195 -8.45 7.53 -9.33
CA ALA A 195 -9.64 7.94 -8.60
C ALA A 195 -10.73 8.37 -9.59
N VAL A 196 -11.99 8.07 -9.27
CA VAL A 196 -13.14 8.59 -10.02
C VAL A 196 -13.49 9.97 -9.47
N PRO A 197 -13.38 11.05 -10.27
CA PRO A 197 -13.71 12.38 -9.83
C PRO A 197 -15.23 12.51 -9.63
N ARG A 198 -15.67 12.30 -8.38
CA ARG A 198 -17.01 12.48 -7.78
C ARG A 198 -17.86 11.22 -7.60
N ALA A 199 -17.90 10.76 -6.34
CA ALA A 199 -19.13 10.49 -5.60
C ALA A 199 -18.85 10.49 -4.08
N LEU A 200 -18.28 11.59 -3.53
CA LEU A 200 -17.96 11.69 -2.11
C LEU A 200 -18.03 13.12 -1.56
#